data_AF-A0A139K5T1-F1
#
_entry.id   AF-A0A139K5T1-F1
#
_cell.length_a   1.000
_cell.length_b   1.000
_cell.length_c   1.000
_cell.angle_alpha   90.00
_cell.angle_beta   90.00
_cell.angle_gamma   90.00
#
_symmetry.space_group_name_H-M   'P 1'
#
loop_
_entity.id
_entity.type
_entity.pdbx_description
1 polymer ?
#
loop_
_entity_poly.entity_id
_entity_poly.type
_entity_poly.pdbx_seq_one_letter_code
_entity_poly.pdbx_strand_id
1 'polypeptide(L)'
;MTLQKALVAGVLSLLLTASQASSGGFQLDRSRVLFEEGKTSVSFGVSNHYDAPALAKASVMNFDGTPSTAFASSPSIFQIPPKSTSQAQVVLLEQLPQDRESVFWLRVTTILANGNKAEQGNTIEFALAQRIKLFYRPKGLDEKCSGAAEQIRWEPTKTGIKAVNPSKVSMSLVNLKSSAKTFPIKDIVLPLSEKEWKLDVKPRDIVSFSYIDELGNHVEVPLNQK
;
A
#
# COMPACT_ATOMS: atom_id res chain seq x y z
N MET A 1 14.24 22.17 53.54
CA MET A 1 13.06 21.98 52.66
C MET A 1 13.15 22.74 51.32
N THR A 2 14.14 23.62 51.12
CA THR A 2 14.34 24.41 49.89
C THR A 2 15.21 23.71 48.84
N LEU A 3 16.25 22.97 49.25
CA LEU A 3 17.14 22.24 48.33
C LEU A 3 16.43 21.09 47.58
N GLN A 4 15.54 20.37 48.26
CA GLN A 4 14.82 19.23 47.69
C GLN A 4 13.78 19.66 46.64
N LYS A 5 13.18 20.86 46.80
CA LYS A 5 12.28 21.46 45.79
C LYS A 5 13.05 21.96 44.56
N ALA A 6 14.27 22.49 44.74
CA ALA A 6 15.14 22.89 43.64
C ALA A 6 15.64 21.70 42.82
N LEU A 7 15.96 20.58 43.48
CA LEU A 7 16.40 19.35 42.80
C LEU A 7 15.26 18.71 41.99
N VAL A 8 14.04 18.67 42.55
CA VAL A 8 12.86 18.13 41.85
C VAL A 8 12.44 19.03 40.67
N ALA A 9 12.52 20.36 40.82
CA ALA A 9 12.26 21.29 39.71
C ALA A 9 13.30 21.20 38.58
N GLY A 10 14.58 20.96 38.91
CA GLY A 10 15.64 20.74 37.94
C GLY A 10 15.47 19.44 37.14
N VAL A 11 15.09 18.34 37.82
CA VAL A 11 14.84 17.04 37.16
C VAL A 11 13.57 17.08 36.29
N LEU A 12 12.51 17.79 36.73
CA LEU A 12 11.30 17.96 35.93
C LEU A 12 11.54 18.82 34.68
N SER A 13 12.42 19.82 34.75
CA SER A 13 12.80 20.65 33.60
C SER A 13 13.67 19.91 32.58
N LEU A 14 14.48 18.94 33.03
CA LEU A 14 15.33 18.11 32.17
C LEU A 14 14.56 17.00 31.42
N LEU A 15 13.39 16.60 31.92
CA LEU A 15 12.49 15.64 31.27
C LEU A 15 11.62 16.25 30.17
N LEU A 16 11.45 17.58 30.13
CA LEU A 16 10.70 18.27 29.05
C LEU A 16 11.53 18.52 27.79
N THR A 17 12.85 18.30 27.82
CA THR A 17 13.73 18.41 26.64
C THR A 17 13.96 17.08 25.93
N ALA A 18 13.10 16.08 26.15
CA ALA A 18 13.08 14.88 25.32
C ALA A 18 12.88 15.32 23.87
N SER A 19 13.97 15.28 23.11
CA SER A 19 14.02 15.68 21.71
C SER A 19 12.98 14.89 20.95
N GLN A 20 11.97 15.60 20.44
CA GLN A 20 11.05 15.06 19.45
C GLN A 20 11.90 14.68 18.24
N ALA A 21 12.24 13.40 18.12
CA ALA A 21 12.87 12.86 16.94
C ALA A 21 11.87 13.01 15.79
N SER A 22 11.95 14.12 15.06
CA SER A 22 11.25 14.30 13.80
C SER A 22 11.94 13.39 12.79
N SER A 23 11.47 12.15 12.65
CA SER A 23 11.86 11.31 11.53
C SER A 23 11.39 11.99 10.23
N GLY A 24 12.35 12.34 9.37
CA GLY A 24 12.04 12.71 7.99
C GLY A 24 11.57 11.49 7.19
N GLY A 25 10.86 11.72 6.09
CA GLY A 25 10.36 10.66 5.24
C GLY A 25 9.42 11.17 4.16
N PHE A 26 9.11 10.30 3.19
CA PHE A 26 8.05 10.55 2.22
C PHE A 26 6.87 9.62 2.46
N GLN A 27 5.67 10.16 2.36
CA GLN A 27 4.44 9.42 2.61
C GLN A 27 3.43 9.67 1.49
N LEU A 28 2.88 8.59 0.94
CA LEU A 28 1.67 8.67 0.12
C LEU A 28 0.45 8.83 1.03
N ASP A 29 -0.52 9.65 0.60
CA ASP A 29 -1.78 9.91 1.34
C ASP A 29 -2.68 8.67 1.48
N ARG A 30 -2.37 7.60 0.74
CA ARG A 30 -3.12 6.34 0.71
C ARG A 30 -2.21 5.14 0.41
N SER A 31 -2.67 3.95 0.81
CA SER A 31 -1.97 2.67 0.58
C SER A 31 -2.38 1.96 -0.73
N ARG A 32 -3.40 2.48 -1.41
CA ARG A 32 -3.96 2.00 -2.68
C ARG A 32 -4.82 3.07 -3.34
N VAL A 33 -5.00 2.95 -4.65
CA VAL A 33 -5.87 3.84 -5.45
C VAL A 33 -6.97 2.99 -6.07
N LEU A 34 -8.22 3.38 -5.87
CA LEU A 34 -9.37 2.82 -6.61
C LEU A 34 -9.78 3.84 -7.69
N PHE A 35 -9.67 3.44 -8.95
CA PHE A 35 -10.09 4.18 -10.13
C PHE A 35 -11.40 3.58 -10.63
N GLU A 36 -12.51 4.23 -10.30
CA GLU A 36 -13.84 3.84 -10.79
C GLU A 36 -14.04 4.36 -12.21
N GLU A 37 -14.55 3.50 -13.09
CA GLU A 37 -14.90 3.90 -14.44
C GLU A 37 -15.92 5.05 -14.44
N GLY A 38 -15.71 6.00 -15.35
CA GLY A 38 -16.47 7.25 -15.42
C GLY A 38 -15.78 8.43 -14.73
N LYS A 39 -14.76 8.19 -13.91
CA LYS A 39 -13.83 9.24 -13.48
C LYS A 39 -12.80 9.48 -14.59
N THR A 40 -12.51 10.74 -14.86
CA THR A 40 -11.43 11.13 -15.79
C THR A 40 -10.06 10.99 -15.15
N SER A 41 -9.97 11.21 -13.84
CA SER A 41 -8.74 11.12 -13.07
C SER A 41 -9.01 10.84 -11.59
N VAL A 42 -7.97 10.38 -10.88
CA VAL A 42 -7.98 10.22 -9.41
C VAL A 42 -6.72 10.82 -8.82
N SER A 43 -6.88 11.75 -7.87
CA SER A 43 -5.75 12.39 -7.18
C SER A 43 -5.09 11.48 -6.14
N PHE A 44 -3.78 11.66 -5.96
CA PHE A 44 -3.00 11.12 -4.86
C PHE A 44 -2.01 12.19 -4.37
N GLY A 45 -1.73 12.15 -3.07
CA GLY A 45 -0.83 13.10 -2.40
C GLY A 45 0.50 12.45 -2.04
N VAL A 46 1.57 13.24 -2.11
CA VAL A 46 2.91 12.87 -1.64
C VAL A 46 3.38 13.92 -0.65
N SER A 47 3.54 13.52 0.61
CA SER A 47 3.99 14.35 1.71
C SER A 47 5.50 14.21 1.90
N ASN A 48 6.17 15.33 2.08
CA ASN A 48 7.59 15.43 2.41
C ASN A 48 7.74 15.90 3.85
N HIS A 49 8.29 15.04 4.71
CA HIS A 49 8.56 15.35 6.11
C HIS A 49 10.01 15.80 6.35
N TYR A 50 10.83 15.96 5.31
CA TYR A 50 12.17 16.54 5.41
C TYR A 50 12.12 18.07 5.39
N ASP A 51 13.21 18.69 5.84
CA ASP A 51 13.44 20.15 5.80
C ASP A 51 14.00 20.62 4.44
N ALA A 52 14.30 19.68 3.53
CA ALA A 52 14.75 19.95 2.17
C ALA A 52 13.64 19.63 1.15
N PRO A 53 13.57 20.37 0.02
CA PRO A 53 12.65 20.03 -1.05
C PRO A 53 13.03 18.70 -1.71
N ALA A 54 12.08 18.10 -2.40
CA ALA A 54 12.29 16.86 -3.16
C ALA A 54 11.67 16.95 -4.55
N LEU A 55 12.16 16.11 -5.46
CA LEU A 55 11.53 15.87 -6.75
C LEU A 55 10.86 14.49 -6.71
N ALA A 56 9.58 14.42 -7.07
CA ALA A 56 8.85 13.18 -7.20
C ALA A 56 8.60 12.86 -8.67
N LYS A 57 8.86 11.62 -9.06
CA LYS A 57 8.47 11.05 -10.35
C LYS A 57 7.42 9.96 -10.12
N ALA A 58 6.22 10.16 -10.65
CA ALA A 58 5.14 9.18 -10.61
C ALA A 58 5.02 8.47 -11.96
N SER A 59 4.76 7.17 -11.96
CA SER A 59 4.50 6.36 -13.15
C SER A 59 3.58 5.20 -12.82
N VAL A 60 2.75 4.76 -13.78
CA VAL A 60 1.94 3.55 -13.63
C VAL A 60 2.59 2.38 -14.35
N MET A 61 2.59 1.22 -13.71
CA MET A 61 3.14 -0.03 -14.21
C MET A 61 2.02 -1.07 -14.29
N ASN A 62 2.08 -1.95 -15.28
CA ASN A 62 1.29 -3.16 -15.31
C ASN A 62 1.64 -4.04 -14.10
N PHE A 63 0.75 -4.99 -13.76
CA PHE A 63 0.95 -5.83 -12.57
C PHE A 63 2.21 -6.72 -12.65
N ASP A 64 2.64 -7.06 -13.86
CA ASP A 64 3.89 -7.78 -14.15
C ASP A 64 5.16 -6.94 -13.96
N GLY A 65 5.02 -5.62 -13.71
CA GLY A 65 6.12 -4.69 -13.52
C GLY A 65 6.66 -4.04 -14.79
N THR A 66 5.99 -4.20 -15.94
CA THR A 66 6.28 -3.42 -17.15
C THR A 66 5.60 -2.04 -17.10
N PRO A 67 6.09 -1.01 -17.82
CA PRO A 67 5.38 0.26 -17.93
C PRO A 67 3.97 0.08 -18.51
N SER A 68 2.98 0.76 -17.92
CA SER A 68 1.61 0.70 -18.44
C SER A 68 1.39 1.79 -19.50
N THR A 69 0.62 1.45 -20.54
CA THR A 69 0.08 2.41 -21.52
C THR A 69 -1.31 2.89 -21.14
N ALA A 70 -2.04 2.11 -20.35
CA ALA A 70 -3.43 2.38 -20.00
C ALA A 70 -3.60 3.56 -19.04
N PHE A 71 -2.58 3.87 -18.24
CA PHE A 71 -2.61 4.95 -17.26
C PHE A 71 -1.36 5.82 -17.30
N ALA A 72 -1.53 7.11 -17.07
CA ALA A 72 -0.43 8.04 -16.85
C ALA A 72 -0.64 8.88 -15.58
N SER A 73 0.46 9.38 -15.02
CA SER A 73 0.46 10.36 -13.94
C SER A 73 0.51 11.78 -14.53
N SER A 74 -0.22 12.71 -13.93
CA SER A 74 -0.23 14.13 -14.29
C SER A 74 -0.19 15.01 -13.03
N PRO A 75 0.86 15.84 -12.85
CA PRO A 75 2.12 15.80 -13.57
C PRO A 75 2.91 14.51 -13.29
N SER A 76 3.72 14.07 -14.25
CA SER A 76 4.56 12.86 -14.09
C SER A 76 5.83 13.11 -13.28
N ILE A 77 6.30 14.36 -13.25
CA ILE A 77 7.41 14.84 -12.42
C ILE A 77 6.99 16.15 -11.76
N PHE A 78 7.17 16.27 -10.45
CA PHE A 78 6.79 17.45 -9.69
C PHE A 78 7.65 17.65 -8.45
N GLN A 79 7.80 18.90 -8.03
CA GLN A 79 8.51 19.25 -6.81
C GLN A 79 7.60 19.11 -5.58
N ILE A 80 8.17 18.69 -4.47
CA ILE A 80 7.53 18.65 -3.15
C ILE A 80 8.32 19.58 -2.22
N PRO A 81 7.73 20.71 -1.79
CA PRO A 81 8.39 21.61 -0.84
C PRO A 81 8.72 20.92 0.50
N PRO A 82 9.62 21.49 1.32
CA PRO A 82 9.86 21.03 2.69
C PRO A 82 8.57 21.02 3.51
N LYS A 83 8.40 20.02 4.37
CA LYS A 83 7.26 19.91 5.33
C LYS A 83 5.89 20.13 4.68
N SER A 84 5.72 19.70 3.43
CA SER A 84 4.54 19.99 2.62
C SER A 84 4.05 18.75 1.85
N THR A 85 2.85 18.84 1.30
CA THR A 85 2.22 17.82 0.47
C THR A 85 1.97 18.37 -0.92
N SER A 86 2.47 17.67 -1.95
CA SER A 86 2.12 17.94 -3.35
C SER A 86 1.13 16.89 -3.86
N GLN A 87 0.25 17.30 -4.77
CA GLN A 87 -0.71 16.38 -5.40
C GLN A 87 -0.36 16.12 -6.86
N ALA A 88 -0.64 14.90 -7.30
CA ALA A 88 -0.67 14.50 -8.70
C ALA A 88 -1.91 13.62 -8.93
N GLN A 89 -2.21 13.32 -10.18
CA GLN A 89 -3.38 12.55 -10.56
C GLN A 89 -2.98 11.38 -11.43
N VAL A 90 -3.71 10.28 -11.33
CA VAL A 90 -3.67 9.21 -12.32
C VAL A 90 -4.80 9.43 -13.31
N VAL A 91 -4.51 9.32 -14.61
CA VAL A 91 -5.43 9.55 -15.73
C VAL A 91 -5.49 8.28 -16.57
N LEU A 92 -6.69 7.85 -16.94
CA LEU A 92 -6.91 6.72 -17.84
C LEU A 92 -6.74 7.17 -19.30
N LEU A 93 -5.94 6.45 -20.08
CA LEU A 93 -5.62 6.75 -21.47
C LEU A 93 -6.21 5.74 -22.45
N GLU A 94 -6.47 4.51 -22.00
CA GLU A 94 -6.98 3.42 -22.82
C GLU A 94 -8.23 2.80 -22.20
N GLN A 95 -9.03 2.14 -23.02
CA GLN A 95 -10.14 1.34 -22.51
C GLN A 95 -9.61 0.04 -21.89
N LEU A 96 -10.16 -0.32 -20.74
CA LEU A 96 -9.80 -1.52 -19.99
C LEU A 96 -10.94 -2.54 -20.02
N PRO A 97 -10.66 -3.81 -19.67
CA PRO A 97 -11.69 -4.85 -19.57
C PRO A 97 -12.86 -4.39 -18.70
N GLN A 98 -14.07 -4.58 -19.22
CA GLN A 98 -15.33 -4.15 -18.60
C GLN A 98 -15.99 -5.26 -17.76
N ASP A 99 -15.49 -6.48 -17.87
CA ASP A 99 -16.05 -7.67 -17.23
C ASP A 99 -15.46 -7.97 -15.85
N ARG A 100 -14.35 -7.31 -15.48
CA ARG A 100 -13.59 -7.55 -14.23
C ARG A 100 -12.70 -6.38 -13.84
N GLU A 101 -12.27 -6.36 -12.58
CA GLU A 101 -11.28 -5.40 -12.09
C GLU A 101 -9.90 -5.61 -12.74
N SER A 102 -9.19 -4.52 -13.04
CA SER A 102 -7.81 -4.57 -13.53
C SER A 102 -6.84 -4.00 -12.49
N VAL A 103 -5.69 -4.64 -12.30
CA VAL A 103 -4.73 -4.27 -11.24
C VAL A 103 -3.43 -3.76 -11.86
N PHE A 104 -2.93 -2.65 -11.32
CA PHE A 104 -1.71 -1.96 -11.72
C PHE A 104 -0.89 -1.57 -10.48
N TRP A 105 0.32 -1.08 -10.70
CA TRP A 105 1.12 -0.43 -9.66
C TRP A 105 1.27 1.06 -9.95
N LEU A 106 0.90 1.91 -9.00
CA LEU A 106 1.36 3.29 -8.97
C LEU A 106 2.72 3.33 -8.28
N ARG A 107 3.76 3.70 -9.04
CA ARG A 107 5.13 3.87 -8.54
C ARG A 107 5.42 5.36 -8.39
N VAL A 108 5.85 5.77 -7.20
CA VAL A 108 6.31 7.13 -6.91
C VAL A 108 7.75 7.06 -6.43
N THR A 109 8.65 7.74 -7.12
CA THR A 109 10.08 7.80 -6.78
C THR A 109 10.43 9.22 -6.36
N THR A 110 10.84 9.40 -5.12
CA THR A 110 11.20 10.69 -4.54
C THR A 110 12.71 10.79 -4.37
N ILE A 111 13.27 11.88 -4.86
CA ILE A 111 14.70 12.20 -4.81
C ILE A 111 14.83 13.50 -4.02
N LEU A 112 15.61 13.50 -2.95
CA LEU A 112 15.88 14.74 -2.20
C LEU A 112 16.69 15.68 -3.09
N ALA A 113 16.28 16.95 -3.16
CA ALA A 113 17.11 17.98 -3.75
C ALA A 113 18.15 18.34 -2.70
N ASN A 114 19.35 17.78 -2.84
CA ASN A 114 20.46 18.05 -1.94
C ASN A 114 20.77 19.55 -1.97
N GLY A 115 20.39 20.27 -0.92
CA GLY A 115 20.80 21.66 -0.74
C GLY A 115 22.27 21.68 -0.36
N ASN A 116 23.17 21.94 -1.32
CA ASN A 116 24.48 22.57 -1.14
C ASN A 116 25.22 22.30 0.18
N LYS A 117 25.34 21.04 0.61
CA LYS A 117 26.23 20.61 1.70
C LYS A 117 27.15 19.48 1.26
N ALA A 118 27.53 19.50 -0.02
CA ALA A 118 28.71 18.80 -0.50
C ALA A 118 29.96 19.68 -0.25
N GLU A 119 30.14 20.16 0.98
CA GLU A 119 31.46 20.62 1.39
C GLU A 119 32.19 19.42 2.01
N GLN A 120 32.95 18.74 1.16
CA GLN A 120 34.02 17.78 1.51
C GLN A 120 33.59 16.42 2.09
N GLY A 121 33.11 15.51 1.24
CA GLY A 121 33.03 14.08 1.60
C GLY A 121 32.32 13.19 0.58
N ASN A 122 32.50 11.87 0.70
CA ASN A 122 31.71 10.87 -0.02
C ASN A 122 30.24 10.94 0.44
N THR A 123 29.35 11.44 -0.39
CA THR A 123 27.92 11.53 -0.09
C THR A 123 27.14 10.36 -0.67
N ILE A 124 26.28 9.74 0.13
CA ILE A 124 25.29 8.76 -0.33
C ILE A 124 23.99 9.52 -0.59
N GLU A 125 23.53 9.49 -1.85
CA GLU A 125 22.23 10.04 -2.22
C GLU A 125 21.15 8.95 -2.14
N PHE A 126 20.07 9.22 -1.42
CA PHE A 126 18.96 8.29 -1.26
C PHE A 126 17.78 8.71 -2.15
N ALA A 127 17.32 7.78 -2.99
CA ALA A 127 16.04 7.86 -3.68
C ALA A 127 15.10 6.80 -3.11
N LEU A 128 13.89 7.20 -2.74
CA LEU A 128 12.87 6.28 -2.22
C LEU A 128 11.84 5.99 -3.31
N ALA A 129 11.64 4.71 -3.63
CA ALA A 129 10.61 4.28 -4.57
C ALA A 129 9.49 3.53 -3.82
N GLN A 130 8.33 4.17 -3.69
CA GLN A 130 7.12 3.57 -3.15
C GLN A 130 6.27 3.00 -4.28
N ARG A 131 5.62 1.85 -4.03
CA ARG A 131 4.66 1.25 -4.96
C ARG A 131 3.39 0.90 -4.19
N ILE A 132 2.26 1.39 -4.69
CA ILE A 132 0.93 1.04 -4.18
C ILE A 132 0.08 0.46 -5.31
N LYS A 133 -0.89 -0.38 -4.95
CA LYS A 133 -1.80 -0.98 -5.93
C LYS A 133 -2.76 0.07 -6.46
N LEU A 134 -2.95 0.10 -7.77
CA LEU A 134 -3.98 0.86 -8.47
C LEU A 134 -4.98 -0.13 -9.06
N PHE A 135 -6.23 -0.02 -8.63
CA PHE A 135 -7.33 -0.87 -9.08
C PHE A 135 -8.20 -0.08 -10.04
N TYR A 136 -8.46 -0.59 -11.24
CA TYR A 136 -9.47 -0.06 -12.13
C TYR A 136 -10.73 -0.90 -12.02
N ARG A 137 -11.87 -0.27 -11.68
CA ARG A 137 -13.15 -0.93 -11.53
C ARG A 137 -14.17 -0.42 -12.55
N PRO A 138 -14.57 -1.26 -13.53
CA PRO A 138 -15.67 -0.99 -14.46
C PRO A 138 -16.99 -0.63 -13.77
N LYS A 139 -17.83 0.14 -14.45
CA LYS A 139 -19.22 0.38 -14.06
C LYS A 139 -20.01 -0.92 -14.18
N GLY A 140 -20.89 -1.18 -13.21
CA GLY A 140 -21.69 -2.40 -13.16
C GLY A 140 -21.04 -3.55 -12.38
N LEU A 141 -19.84 -3.35 -11.82
CA LEU A 141 -19.31 -4.19 -10.76
C LEU A 141 -19.71 -3.62 -9.40
N ASP A 142 -20.91 -3.95 -8.94
CA ASP A 142 -21.42 -3.53 -7.62
C ASP A 142 -20.80 -4.32 -6.45
N GLU A 143 -20.12 -5.42 -6.77
CA GLU A 143 -19.42 -6.25 -5.81
C GLU A 143 -18.25 -5.50 -5.17
N LYS A 144 -18.18 -5.53 -3.84
CA LYS A 144 -17.08 -4.98 -3.03
C LYS A 144 -16.14 -6.10 -2.58
N CYS A 145 -14.95 -5.73 -2.10
CA CYS A 145 -14.02 -6.69 -1.50
C CYS A 145 -14.66 -7.58 -0.42
N SER A 146 -15.65 -7.08 0.34
CA SER A 146 -16.36 -7.89 1.35
C SER A 146 -17.14 -9.05 0.74
N GLY A 147 -17.90 -8.81 -0.33
CA GLY A 147 -18.66 -9.85 -1.02
C GLY A 147 -17.75 -10.82 -1.79
N ALA A 148 -16.67 -10.30 -2.37
CA ALA A 148 -15.63 -11.12 -3.01
C ALA A 148 -14.92 -12.04 -2.00
N ALA A 149 -14.65 -11.54 -0.78
CA ALA A 149 -13.99 -12.32 0.27
C ALA A 149 -14.82 -13.55 0.69
N GLU A 150 -16.14 -13.41 0.80
CA GLU A 150 -17.04 -14.52 1.14
C GLU A 150 -17.05 -15.64 0.08
N GLN A 151 -16.68 -15.31 -1.16
CA GLN A 151 -16.64 -16.26 -2.28
C GLN A 151 -15.28 -16.96 -2.44
N ILE A 152 -14.24 -16.53 -1.71
CA ILE A 152 -12.93 -17.17 -1.79
C ILE A 152 -13.04 -18.61 -1.32
N ARG A 153 -12.60 -19.54 -2.18
CA ARG A 153 -12.53 -20.96 -1.85
C ARG A 153 -11.09 -21.38 -1.65
N TRP A 154 -10.87 -22.18 -0.61
CA TRP A 154 -9.56 -22.73 -0.30
C TRP A 154 -9.54 -24.21 -0.68
N GLU A 155 -8.60 -24.59 -1.54
CA GLU A 155 -8.48 -25.95 -2.07
C GLU A 155 -7.09 -26.52 -1.79
N PRO A 156 -6.98 -27.82 -1.45
CA PRO A 156 -5.69 -28.44 -1.24
C PRO A 156 -4.98 -28.66 -2.57
N THR A 157 -3.66 -28.57 -2.57
CA THR A 157 -2.82 -28.96 -3.71
C THR A 157 -1.84 -30.06 -3.31
N LYS A 158 -1.05 -30.59 -4.25
CA LYS A 158 -0.03 -31.61 -3.95
C LYS A 158 1.04 -31.12 -2.97
N THR A 159 1.31 -29.82 -2.98
CA THR A 159 2.44 -29.21 -2.24
C THR A 159 2.03 -28.10 -1.29
N GLY A 160 0.73 -27.82 -1.15
CA GLY A 160 0.24 -26.80 -0.24
C GLY A 160 -1.24 -26.50 -0.46
N ILE A 161 -1.54 -25.21 -0.62
CA ILE A 161 -2.91 -24.73 -0.68
C ILE A 161 -3.09 -23.66 -1.76
N LYS A 162 -4.27 -23.65 -2.37
CA LYS A 162 -4.68 -22.67 -3.36
C LYS A 162 -5.89 -21.87 -2.86
N ALA A 163 -5.90 -20.56 -3.13
CA ALA A 163 -7.09 -19.74 -3.08
C ALA A 163 -7.67 -19.57 -4.49
N VAL A 164 -8.94 -19.87 -4.66
CA VAL A 164 -9.72 -19.65 -5.87
C VAL A 164 -10.59 -18.42 -5.66
N ASN A 165 -10.44 -17.43 -6.53
CA ASN A 165 -11.24 -16.21 -6.56
C ASN A 165 -12.22 -16.25 -7.75
N PRO A 166 -13.47 -16.69 -7.54
CA PRO A 166 -14.50 -16.68 -8.58
C PRO A 166 -15.12 -15.29 -8.80
N SER A 167 -14.77 -14.30 -7.97
CA SER A 167 -15.32 -12.96 -8.03
C SER A 167 -14.67 -12.12 -9.15
N LYS A 168 -15.29 -11.00 -9.49
CA LYS A 168 -14.79 -10.05 -10.50
C LYS A 168 -13.88 -8.98 -9.89
N VAL A 169 -13.63 -9.05 -8.58
CA VAL A 169 -12.83 -8.11 -7.79
C VAL A 169 -11.55 -8.81 -7.31
N SER A 170 -10.44 -8.08 -7.24
CA SER A 170 -9.17 -8.66 -6.78
C SER A 170 -9.11 -8.73 -5.24
N MET A 171 -8.44 -9.75 -4.71
CA MET A 171 -8.34 -9.98 -3.27
C MET A 171 -6.90 -9.88 -2.79
N SER A 172 -6.59 -8.83 -2.04
CA SER A 172 -5.27 -8.64 -1.40
C SER A 172 -5.20 -9.38 -0.07
N LEU A 173 -4.77 -10.64 -0.09
CA LEU A 173 -4.67 -11.51 1.08
C LEU A 173 -3.42 -11.18 1.92
N VAL A 174 -3.59 -11.15 3.25
CA VAL A 174 -2.52 -10.82 4.20
C VAL A 174 -2.09 -12.05 4.96
N ASN A 175 -3.01 -12.69 5.68
CA ASN A 175 -2.72 -13.85 6.50
C ASN A 175 -3.74 -14.97 6.25
N LEU A 176 -3.28 -16.20 6.44
CA LEU A 176 -4.11 -17.38 6.58
C LEU A 176 -3.90 -17.96 7.97
N LYS A 177 -4.95 -18.14 8.77
CA LYS A 177 -4.85 -18.68 10.13
C LYS A 177 -5.42 -20.08 10.17
N SER A 178 -4.61 -21.02 10.64
CA SER A 178 -5.06 -22.33 11.10
C SER A 178 -5.20 -22.35 12.61
N SER A 179 -5.80 -23.42 13.15
CA SER A 179 -5.93 -23.61 14.61
C SER A 179 -4.58 -23.58 15.35
N ALA A 180 -3.48 -23.89 14.68
CA ALA A 180 -2.15 -23.97 15.28
C ALA A 180 -1.22 -22.81 14.90
N LYS A 181 -1.40 -22.19 13.72
CA LYS A 181 -0.41 -21.27 13.16
C LYS A 181 -1.02 -20.20 12.26
N THR A 182 -0.39 -19.03 12.23
CA THR A 182 -0.64 -18.00 11.22
C THR A 182 0.41 -18.06 10.12
N PHE A 183 -0.02 -18.10 8.87
CA PHE A 183 0.80 -18.06 7.68
C PHE A 183 0.69 -16.69 7.00
N PRO A 184 1.80 -15.95 6.83
CA PRO A 184 1.78 -14.71 6.06
C PRO A 184 1.68 -15.04 4.57
N ILE A 185 0.60 -14.59 3.92
CA ILE A 185 0.37 -14.72 2.48
C ILE A 185 0.96 -13.51 1.75
N LYS A 186 0.53 -12.30 2.17
CA LYS A 186 0.98 -11.01 1.61
C LYS A 186 1.01 -10.99 0.07
N ASP A 187 -0.03 -11.50 -0.55
CA ASP A 187 -0.13 -11.65 -2.01
C ASP A 187 -1.52 -11.21 -2.48
N ILE A 188 -1.74 -11.21 -3.79
CA ILE A 188 -3.03 -10.92 -4.39
C ILE A 188 -3.52 -12.10 -5.21
N VAL A 189 -4.83 -12.34 -5.14
CA VAL A 189 -5.53 -13.23 -6.06
C VAL A 189 -6.32 -12.36 -7.02
N LEU A 190 -6.01 -12.44 -8.32
CA LEU A 190 -6.67 -11.63 -9.35
C LEU A 190 -8.12 -12.08 -9.55
N PRO A 191 -8.97 -11.27 -10.19
CA PRO A 191 -10.33 -11.66 -10.52
C PRO A 191 -10.37 -12.91 -11.40
N LEU A 192 -11.35 -13.78 -11.16
CA LEU A 192 -11.57 -14.99 -11.95
C LEU A 192 -10.30 -15.85 -12.09
N SER A 193 -9.49 -15.92 -11.03
CA SER A 193 -8.18 -16.58 -11.02
C SER A 193 -7.96 -17.39 -9.75
N GLU A 194 -6.89 -18.17 -9.74
CA GLU A 194 -6.41 -18.88 -8.57
C GLU A 194 -4.93 -18.60 -8.30
N LYS A 195 -4.53 -18.74 -7.03
CA LYS A 195 -3.13 -18.59 -6.60
C LYS A 195 -2.79 -19.72 -5.62
N GLU A 196 -1.65 -20.35 -5.81
CA GLU A 196 -1.15 -21.44 -4.96
C GLU A 196 0.07 -21.00 -4.13
N TRP A 197 0.13 -21.47 -2.88
CA TRP A 197 1.27 -21.33 -1.99
C TRP A 197 1.68 -22.68 -1.40
N LYS A 198 2.99 -22.90 -1.28
CA LYS A 198 3.58 -24.08 -0.63
C LYS A 198 3.54 -23.91 0.90
N LEU A 199 2.37 -24.16 1.48
CA LEU A 199 2.12 -24.05 2.92
C LEU A 199 1.71 -25.40 3.48
N ASP A 200 2.28 -25.76 4.62
CA ASP A 200 1.89 -26.96 5.37
C ASP A 200 0.62 -26.69 6.18
N VAL A 201 -0.53 -26.62 5.47
CA VAL A 201 -1.86 -26.41 6.04
C VAL A 201 -2.90 -27.10 5.17
N LYS A 202 -3.82 -27.83 5.80
CA LYS A 202 -4.97 -28.42 5.10
C LYS A 202 -6.14 -27.44 5.15
N PRO A 203 -6.99 -27.37 4.10
CA PRO A 203 -8.15 -26.48 4.07
C PRO A 203 -9.07 -26.61 5.30
N ARG A 204 -9.28 -27.82 5.80
CA ARG A 204 -10.11 -28.10 6.99
C ARG A 204 -9.56 -27.49 8.29
N ASP A 205 -8.24 -27.25 8.36
CA ASP A 205 -7.59 -26.74 9.57
C ASP A 205 -7.58 -25.21 9.60
N ILE A 206 -8.06 -24.55 8.53
CA ILE A 206 -8.14 -23.10 8.40
C ILE A 206 -9.35 -22.61 9.19
N VAL A 207 -9.12 -21.59 10.00
CA VAL A 207 -10.14 -20.97 10.85
C VAL A 207 -10.54 -19.61 10.31
N SER A 208 -9.58 -18.86 9.74
CA SER A 208 -9.85 -17.56 9.14
C SER A 208 -8.76 -17.19 8.15
N PHE A 209 -9.06 -16.20 7.31
CA PHE A 209 -8.04 -15.50 6.54
C PHE A 209 -8.27 -13.99 6.67
N SER A 210 -7.27 -13.19 6.33
CA SER A 210 -7.41 -11.74 6.32
C SER A 210 -7.01 -11.13 4.99
N TYR A 211 -7.63 -10.01 4.66
CA TYR A 211 -7.38 -9.25 3.46
C TYR A 211 -7.32 -7.75 3.76
N ILE A 212 -6.88 -6.96 2.78
CA ILE A 212 -6.95 -5.51 2.84
C ILE A 212 -8.07 -5.03 1.92
N ASP A 213 -9.03 -4.28 2.45
CA ASP A 213 -10.17 -3.72 1.69
C ASP A 213 -9.78 -2.50 0.83
N GLU A 214 -10.75 -1.91 0.13
CA GLU A 214 -10.55 -0.75 -0.75
C GLU A 214 -10.04 0.51 -0.02
N LEU A 215 -10.36 0.64 1.27
CA LEU A 215 -9.97 1.76 2.11
C LEU A 215 -8.60 1.55 2.77
N GLY A 216 -8.01 0.36 2.62
CA GLY A 216 -6.74 0.01 3.23
C GLY A 216 -6.87 -0.61 4.62
N ASN A 217 -8.09 -0.93 5.08
CA ASN A 217 -8.30 -1.59 6.35
C ASN A 217 -7.95 -3.07 6.27
N HIS A 218 -7.40 -3.61 7.36
CA HIS A 218 -7.17 -5.03 7.50
C HIS A 218 -8.45 -5.70 8.03
N VAL A 219 -9.05 -6.57 7.24
CA VAL A 219 -10.31 -7.26 7.56
C VAL A 219 -10.05 -8.75 7.71
N GLU A 220 -10.55 -9.36 8.79
CA GLU A 220 -10.49 -10.79 9.03
C GLU A 220 -11.83 -11.45 8.72
N VAL A 221 -11.79 -12.57 8.01
CA VAL A 221 -12.95 -13.35 7.60
C VAL A 221 -12.86 -14.73 8.25
N PRO A 222 -13.76 -15.05 9.20
CA PRO A 222 -13.83 -16.39 9.76
C PRO A 222 -14.37 -17.35 8.69
N LEU A 223 -13.74 -18.52 8.57
CA LEU A 223 -14.25 -19.63 7.78
C LEU A 223 -15.01 -20.54 8.73
N ASN A 224 -16.33 -20.62 8.55
CA ASN A 224 -17.15 -21.54 9.31
C ASN A 224 -16.72 -22.97 8.95
N GLN A 225 -16.08 -23.66 9.90
CA GLN A 225 -15.81 -25.08 9.82
C GLN A 225 -17.17 -25.79 9.83
N LYS A 226 -17.62 -26.24 8.67
CA LYS A 226 -18.67 -27.26 8.58
C LYS A 226 -18.08 -28.63 8.85
#